data_AF-A0A8T5FH91-F1
#
_entry.id   AF-A0A8T5FH91-F1
#
_cell.length_a   1.000
_cell.length_b   1.000
_cell.length_c   1.000
_cell.angle_alpha   90.00
_cell.angle_beta   90.00
_cell.angle_gamma   90.00
#
_symmetry.space_group_name_H-M   'P 1'
#
loop_
_entity.id
_entity.type
_entity.pdbx_description
1 polymer ?
#
loop_
_entity_poly.entity_id
_entity_poly.type
_entity_poly.pdbx_seq_one_letter_code
_entity_poly.pdbx_strand_id
1 'polypeptide(L)'
;MKLNYKIRKFEPKDTKAIKNICADTGFLGEKIDTLFSDRELFTQLIRNYYLKHEPEHILIAESKGKVVGYLFGSLKPNAHFYILLNQIIVMIKILFSFLIGKYKKYPQNKKFIKYLLTKAPFELVKTPKNYAHAHFNIIKKYRHKGIGTDLIKTALKQLSNKIKKYKIKGLYGEVFSYAHKSEAYFEKAGFKIYDKKKTNFLKDKIKGNVYVLCITKKLF
;
A
#
# COMPACT_ATOMS: atom_id res chain seq x y z
N MET A 1 -16.79 -15.27 19.18
CA MET A 1 -16.29 -16.23 18.16
C MET A 1 -15.02 -15.70 17.51
N LYS A 2 -13.94 -16.49 17.48
CA LYS A 2 -12.75 -16.16 16.67
C LYS A 2 -13.10 -16.25 15.19
N LEU A 3 -12.72 -15.23 14.42
CA LEU A 3 -12.91 -15.24 12.97
C LEU A 3 -12.02 -16.34 12.37
N ASN A 4 -12.60 -17.27 11.60
CA ASN A 4 -11.82 -18.26 10.86
C ASN A 4 -11.31 -17.65 9.54
N TYR A 5 -9.99 -17.65 9.35
CA TYR A 5 -9.32 -17.22 8.13
C TYR A 5 -8.03 -18.02 7.92
N LYS A 6 -7.52 -18.03 6.68
CA LYS A 6 -6.21 -18.58 6.32
C LYS A 6 -5.39 -17.57 5.53
N ILE A 7 -4.08 -17.63 5.70
CA ILE A 7 -3.12 -16.91 4.85
C ILE A 7 -2.58 -17.89 3.81
N ARG A 8 -2.68 -17.55 2.53
CA ARG A 8 -2.19 -18.38 1.43
C ARG A 8 -1.44 -17.55 0.39
N LYS A 9 -0.74 -18.22 -0.53
CA LYS A 9 -0.13 -17.58 -1.70
C LYS A 9 -1.21 -17.04 -2.64
N PHE A 10 -0.85 -15.99 -3.36
CA PHE A 10 -1.63 -15.43 -4.45
C PHE A 10 -1.83 -16.43 -5.59
N GLU A 11 -3.03 -16.39 -6.17
CA GLU A 11 -3.37 -17.03 -7.43
C GLU A 11 -3.95 -15.99 -8.40
N PRO A 12 -3.79 -16.13 -9.73
CA PRO A 12 -4.28 -15.15 -10.71
C PRO A 12 -5.76 -14.77 -10.54
N LYS A 13 -6.60 -15.71 -10.09
CA LYS A 13 -8.03 -15.49 -9.80
C LYS A 13 -8.30 -14.42 -8.73
N ASP A 14 -7.34 -14.16 -7.84
CA ASP A 14 -7.46 -13.18 -6.76
C ASP A 14 -7.33 -11.73 -7.24
N THR A 15 -6.81 -11.51 -8.46
CA THR A 15 -6.49 -10.18 -8.99
C THR A 15 -7.68 -9.22 -8.94
N LYS A 16 -8.89 -9.72 -9.21
CA LYS A 16 -10.12 -8.92 -9.14
C LYS A 16 -10.45 -8.50 -7.70
N ALA A 17 -10.28 -9.41 -6.73
CA ALA A 17 -10.54 -9.11 -5.33
C ALA A 17 -9.50 -8.13 -4.76
N ILE A 18 -8.21 -8.34 -5.06
CA ILE A 18 -7.13 -7.42 -4.69
C ILE A 18 -7.42 -6.02 -5.24
N LYS A 19 -7.83 -5.91 -6.50
CA LYS A 19 -8.20 -4.63 -7.12
C LYS A 19 -9.27 -3.91 -6.29
N ASN A 20 -10.35 -4.62 -5.99
CA ASN A 20 -11.48 -4.03 -5.27
C ASN A 20 -11.08 -3.60 -3.87
N ILE A 21 -10.35 -4.45 -3.13
CA ILE A 21 -9.85 -4.11 -1.79
C ILE A 21 -8.94 -2.88 -1.88
N CYS A 22 -7.98 -2.85 -2.81
CA CYS A 22 -7.05 -1.74 -2.98
C CYS A 22 -7.79 -0.42 -3.27
N ALA A 23 -8.79 -0.43 -4.15
CA ALA A 23 -9.62 0.75 -4.44
C ALA A 23 -10.49 1.15 -3.24
N ASP A 24 -11.09 0.19 -2.54
CA ASP A 24 -11.99 0.44 -1.41
C ASP A 24 -11.24 0.85 -0.13
N THR A 25 -9.92 0.74 -0.11
CA THR A 25 -9.06 1.21 0.99
C THR A 25 -8.08 2.31 0.58
N GLY A 26 -8.16 2.80 -0.65
CA GLY A 26 -7.17 3.70 -1.25
C GLY A 26 -7.11 5.11 -0.65
N PHE A 27 -8.12 5.51 0.14
CA PHE A 27 -8.17 6.80 0.82
C PHE A 27 -8.25 6.59 2.33
N LEU A 28 -7.10 6.50 3.01
CA LEU A 28 -6.99 6.28 4.46
C LEU A 28 -7.75 5.06 4.99
N GLY A 29 -7.98 4.06 4.15
CA GLY A 29 -8.77 2.87 4.48
C GLY A 29 -10.24 2.96 4.08
N GLU A 30 -10.64 4.04 3.40
CA GLU A 30 -11.91 4.25 2.69
C GLU A 30 -11.70 4.27 1.16
N LYS A 31 -12.79 4.39 0.40
CA LYS A 31 -12.81 4.29 -1.06
C LYS A 31 -12.08 5.45 -1.76
N ILE A 32 -11.30 5.14 -2.79
CA ILE A 32 -10.54 6.13 -3.57
C ILE A 32 -11.42 7.05 -4.44
N ASP A 33 -12.65 6.64 -4.77
CA ASP A 33 -13.54 7.31 -5.74
C ASP A 33 -13.79 8.80 -5.44
N THR A 34 -13.70 9.16 -4.15
CA THR A 34 -13.85 10.53 -3.66
C THR A 34 -12.70 11.45 -4.06
N LEU A 35 -11.54 10.87 -4.38
CA LEU A 35 -10.32 11.56 -4.81
C LEU A 35 -10.03 11.30 -6.29
N PHE A 36 -10.22 10.06 -6.74
CA PHE A 36 -9.94 9.67 -8.12
C PHE A 36 -10.87 8.53 -8.55
N SER A 37 -11.69 8.77 -9.57
CA SER A 37 -12.71 7.82 -10.01
C SER A 37 -12.19 6.64 -10.84
N ASP A 38 -10.98 6.76 -11.41
CA ASP A 38 -10.38 5.68 -12.21
C ASP A 38 -9.68 4.66 -11.32
N ARG A 39 -10.49 3.78 -10.72
CA ARG A 39 -10.03 2.70 -9.83
C ARG A 39 -8.99 1.80 -10.50
N GLU A 40 -9.10 1.57 -11.81
CA GLU A 40 -8.17 0.70 -12.53
C GLU A 40 -6.77 1.32 -12.56
N LEU A 41 -6.62 2.56 -13.03
CA LEU A 41 -5.33 3.23 -13.06
C LEU A 41 -4.76 3.49 -11.65
N PHE A 42 -5.61 3.82 -10.67
CA PHE A 42 -5.16 3.96 -9.28
C PHE A 42 -4.55 2.66 -8.74
N THR A 43 -5.29 1.56 -8.85
CA THR A 43 -4.83 0.29 -8.29
C THR A 43 -3.58 -0.20 -9.01
N GLN A 44 -3.43 0.10 -10.31
CA GLN A 44 -2.21 -0.16 -11.08
C GLN A 44 -0.96 0.55 -10.52
N LEU A 45 -1.07 1.79 -10.00
CA LEU A 45 0.05 2.49 -9.35
C LEU A 45 0.62 1.70 -8.15
N ILE A 46 -0.25 0.95 -7.47
CA ILE A 46 0.10 0.22 -6.25
C ILE A 46 0.47 -1.23 -6.58
N ARG A 47 -0.30 -1.91 -7.42
CA ARG A 47 -0.20 -3.37 -7.59
C ARG A 47 0.71 -3.84 -8.73
N ASN A 48 0.91 -3.02 -9.77
CA ASN A 48 1.50 -3.51 -11.02
C ASN A 48 2.92 -4.03 -10.82
N TYR A 49 3.70 -3.34 -9.99
CA TYR A 49 5.06 -3.77 -9.69
C TYR A 49 5.07 -5.20 -9.14
N TYR A 50 4.31 -5.45 -8.06
CA TYR A 50 4.31 -6.75 -7.40
C TYR A 50 3.73 -7.85 -8.28
N LEU A 51 2.61 -7.61 -8.95
CA LEU A 51 1.98 -8.63 -9.81
C LEU A 51 2.88 -9.07 -10.96
N LYS A 52 3.71 -8.16 -11.48
CA LYS A 52 4.58 -8.44 -12.64
C LYS A 52 5.94 -8.99 -12.25
N HIS A 53 6.52 -8.49 -11.16
CA HIS A 53 7.93 -8.73 -10.85
C HIS A 53 8.15 -9.65 -9.65
N GLU A 54 7.21 -9.69 -8.69
CA GLU A 54 7.35 -10.47 -7.46
C GLU A 54 6.01 -11.13 -7.02
N PRO A 55 5.26 -11.81 -7.92
CA PRO A 55 3.97 -12.41 -7.57
C PRO A 55 4.09 -13.51 -6.50
N GLU A 56 5.25 -14.15 -6.38
CA GLU A 56 5.55 -15.17 -5.37
C GLU A 56 5.61 -14.61 -3.94
N HIS A 57 5.73 -13.28 -3.81
CA HIS A 57 5.76 -12.56 -2.54
C HIS A 57 4.41 -11.93 -2.18
N ILE A 58 3.36 -12.25 -2.93
CA ILE A 58 2.00 -11.80 -2.64
C ILE A 58 1.29 -12.83 -1.77
N LEU A 59 0.73 -12.36 -0.65
CA LEU A 59 -0.06 -13.15 0.28
C LEU A 59 -1.51 -12.68 0.28
N ILE A 60 -2.41 -13.64 0.48
CA ILE A 60 -3.85 -13.46 0.51
C ILE A 60 -4.38 -13.92 1.85
N ALA A 61 -5.20 -13.06 2.48
CA ALA A 61 -6.04 -13.46 3.59
C ALA A 61 -7.41 -13.86 3.05
N GLU A 62 -7.82 -15.09 3.31
CA GLU A 62 -9.10 -15.65 2.88
C GLU A 62 -9.95 -16.04 4.09
N SER A 63 -11.22 -15.66 4.10
CA SER A 63 -12.20 -16.08 5.09
C SER A 63 -13.49 -16.50 4.40
N LYS A 64 -13.98 -17.71 4.72
CA LYS A 64 -15.18 -18.32 4.10
C LYS A 64 -15.15 -18.27 2.56
N GLY A 65 -14.01 -18.65 1.97
CA GLY A 65 -13.78 -18.66 0.52
C GLY A 65 -13.68 -17.28 -0.14
N LYS A 66 -13.72 -16.19 0.63
CA LYS A 66 -13.62 -14.81 0.11
C LYS A 66 -12.27 -14.21 0.48
N VAL A 67 -11.64 -13.52 -0.47
CA VAL A 67 -10.46 -12.71 -0.20
C VAL A 67 -10.86 -11.49 0.61
N VAL A 68 -10.26 -11.33 1.79
CA VAL A 68 -10.59 -10.28 2.77
C VAL A 68 -9.44 -9.32 3.03
N GLY A 69 -8.25 -9.66 2.55
CA GLY A 69 -7.08 -8.82 2.59
C GLY A 69 -5.97 -9.41 1.74
N TYR A 70 -4.95 -8.60 1.51
CA TYR A 70 -3.76 -9.02 0.78
C TYR A 70 -2.54 -8.31 1.36
N LEU A 71 -1.36 -8.88 1.13
CA LEU A 71 -0.07 -8.24 1.33
C LEU A 71 0.74 -8.41 0.05
N PHE A 72 1.28 -7.30 -0.43
CA PHE A 72 2.35 -7.24 -1.39
C PHE A 72 3.68 -7.19 -0.65
N GLY A 73 4.65 -8.01 -1.06
CA GLY A 73 6.00 -8.01 -0.51
C GLY A 73 7.02 -7.86 -1.63
N SER A 74 8.15 -7.23 -1.33
CA SER A 74 9.27 -7.09 -2.25
C SER A 74 10.60 -7.24 -1.53
N LEU A 75 11.52 -8.02 -2.11
CA LEU A 75 12.86 -8.27 -1.54
C LEU A 75 13.98 -7.57 -2.28
N LYS A 76 13.67 -6.82 -3.34
CA LYS A 76 14.68 -6.05 -4.06
C LYS A 76 15.32 -5.02 -3.13
N PRO A 77 16.66 -4.90 -3.10
CA PRO A 77 17.39 -4.00 -2.20
C PRO A 77 17.13 -2.49 -2.42
N ASN A 78 16.30 -2.11 -3.40
CA ASN A 78 15.75 -0.76 -3.61
C ASN A 78 14.30 -0.85 -4.15
N ALA A 79 13.45 -1.66 -3.52
CA ALA A 79 12.05 -1.87 -3.93
C ALA A 79 11.32 -0.58 -4.34
N HIS A 80 11.42 0.47 -3.51
CA HIS A 80 10.79 1.77 -3.75
C HIS A 80 11.18 2.38 -5.10
N PHE A 81 12.44 2.28 -5.52
CA PHE A 81 12.88 2.77 -6.84
C PHE A 81 12.18 2.03 -7.98
N TYR A 82 12.11 0.69 -7.92
CA TYR A 82 11.45 -0.10 -8.96
C TYR A 82 9.92 0.09 -8.98
N ILE A 83 9.31 0.30 -7.81
CA ILE A 83 7.91 0.68 -7.68
C ILE A 83 7.67 2.01 -8.39
N LEU A 84 8.46 3.04 -8.09
CA LEU A 84 8.36 4.35 -8.75
C LEU A 84 8.55 4.25 -10.27
N LEU A 85 9.53 3.48 -10.75
CA LEU A 85 9.71 3.25 -12.19
C LEU A 85 8.48 2.63 -12.85
N ASN A 86 7.85 1.64 -12.21
CA ASN A 86 6.63 1.02 -12.74
C ASN A 86 5.43 1.98 -12.71
N GLN A 87 5.43 2.95 -11.80
CA GLN A 87 4.38 3.98 -11.74
C GLN A 87 4.46 4.97 -12.90
N ILE A 88 5.63 5.20 -13.51
CA ILE A 88 5.79 6.13 -14.66
C ILE A 88 4.86 5.74 -15.81
N ILE A 89 4.81 4.46 -16.19
CA ILE A 89 3.95 3.97 -17.27
C ILE A 89 2.47 4.23 -16.96
N VAL A 90 2.07 4.04 -15.69
CA VAL A 90 0.69 4.29 -15.26
C VAL A 90 0.39 5.79 -15.23
N MET A 91 1.36 6.62 -14.84
CA MET A 91 1.25 8.08 -14.86
C MET A 91 1.03 8.60 -16.29
N ILE A 92 1.76 8.05 -17.27
CA ILE A 92 1.56 8.37 -18.69
C ILE A 92 0.12 8.03 -19.12
N LYS A 93 -0.43 6.87 -18.71
CA LYS A 93 -1.82 6.49 -19.00
C LYS A 93 -2.84 7.41 -18.33
N ILE A 94 -2.58 7.85 -17.10
CA ILE A 94 -3.42 8.81 -16.39
C ILE A 94 -3.41 10.15 -17.12
N LEU A 95 -2.23 10.64 -17.52
CA LEU A 95 -2.09 11.89 -18.25
C LEU A 95 -2.76 11.83 -19.62
N PHE A 96 -2.57 10.75 -20.37
CA PHE A 96 -3.26 10.53 -21.64
C PHE A 96 -4.78 10.54 -21.46
N SER A 97 -5.29 9.79 -20.47
CA SER A 97 -6.72 9.77 -20.13
C SER A 97 -7.26 11.16 -19.77
N PHE A 98 -6.45 11.97 -19.10
CA PHE A 98 -6.77 13.36 -18.77
C PHE A 98 -6.84 14.26 -20.01
N LEU A 99 -5.86 14.17 -20.91
CA LEU A 99 -5.77 14.96 -22.14
C LEU A 99 -6.92 14.67 -23.11
N ILE A 100 -7.32 13.40 -23.27
CA ILE A 100 -8.49 13.03 -24.10
C ILE A 100 -9.84 13.37 -23.45
N GLY A 101 -9.83 13.97 -22.25
CA GLY A 101 -11.04 14.48 -21.60
C GLY A 101 -11.86 13.45 -20.83
N LYS A 102 -11.32 12.26 -20.54
CA LYS A 102 -12.00 11.18 -19.76
C LYS A 102 -12.55 11.68 -18.42
N TYR A 103 -11.90 12.69 -17.84
CA TYR A 103 -12.22 13.21 -16.51
C TYR A 103 -12.89 14.59 -16.52
N LYS A 104 -13.38 15.08 -17.67
CA LYS A 104 -14.01 16.41 -17.79
C LYS A 104 -15.14 16.62 -16.78
N LYS A 105 -15.96 15.58 -16.53
CA LYS A 105 -17.12 15.61 -15.63
C LYS A 105 -16.78 15.49 -14.13
N TYR A 106 -15.53 15.18 -13.77
CA TYR A 106 -15.13 14.83 -12.40
C TYR A 106 -14.01 15.75 -11.89
N PRO A 107 -14.32 16.90 -11.25
CA PRO A 107 -13.32 17.87 -10.83
C PRO A 107 -12.33 17.31 -9.80
N GLN A 108 -12.72 16.33 -8.98
CA GLN A 108 -11.83 15.67 -8.03
C GLN A 108 -10.63 14.99 -8.72
N ASN A 109 -10.84 14.42 -9.90
CA ASN A 109 -9.76 13.76 -10.65
C ASN A 109 -8.71 14.79 -11.10
N LYS A 110 -9.12 15.98 -11.52
CA LYS A 110 -8.18 17.06 -11.91
C LYS A 110 -7.29 17.43 -10.74
N LYS A 111 -7.86 17.54 -9.53
CA LYS A 111 -7.12 17.85 -8.31
C LYS A 111 -6.14 16.75 -7.94
N PHE A 112 -6.56 15.48 -8.04
CA PHE A 112 -5.69 14.32 -7.81
C PHE A 112 -4.52 14.27 -8.79
N ILE A 113 -4.79 14.46 -10.09
CA ILE A 113 -3.75 14.48 -11.13
C ILE A 113 -2.79 15.64 -10.94
N LYS A 114 -3.29 16.85 -10.67
CA LYS A 114 -2.46 18.02 -10.34
C LYS A 114 -1.57 17.73 -9.14
N TYR A 115 -2.10 17.11 -8.09
CA TYR A 115 -1.32 16.70 -6.92
C TYR A 115 -0.21 15.69 -7.29
N LEU A 116 -0.53 14.66 -8.07
CA LEU A 116 0.44 13.66 -8.52
C LEU A 116 1.61 14.27 -9.29
N LEU A 117 1.35 15.27 -10.13
CA LEU A 117 2.38 15.91 -10.96
C LEU A 117 3.21 16.96 -10.21
N THR A 118 2.63 17.63 -9.21
CA THR A 118 3.26 18.83 -8.62
C THR A 118 3.72 18.66 -7.18
N LYS A 119 3.09 17.77 -6.39
CA LYS A 119 3.34 17.65 -4.95
C LYS A 119 3.81 16.27 -4.54
N ALA A 120 3.26 15.20 -5.12
CA ALA A 120 3.58 13.84 -4.73
C ALA A 120 5.10 13.52 -4.71
N PRO A 121 5.92 13.95 -5.71
CA PRO A 121 7.37 13.69 -5.68
C PRO A 121 8.07 14.34 -4.48
N PHE A 122 7.58 15.50 -4.04
CA PHE A 122 8.13 16.22 -2.90
C PHE A 122 7.56 15.74 -1.56
N GLU A 123 6.56 14.87 -1.54
CA GLU A 123 5.96 14.31 -0.32
C GLU A 123 6.42 12.87 -0.05
N LEU A 124 7.39 12.36 -0.82
CA LEU A 124 8.02 11.07 -0.59
C LEU A 124 8.85 11.05 0.70
N VAL A 125 8.72 9.95 1.44
CA VAL A 125 9.53 9.61 2.61
C VAL A 125 10.78 8.85 2.19
N LYS A 126 11.85 8.97 2.96
CA LYS A 126 13.05 8.15 2.83
C LYS A 126 12.73 6.71 3.21
N THR A 127 13.36 5.77 2.49
CA THR A 127 13.19 4.33 2.73
C THR A 127 14.49 3.71 3.21
N PRO A 128 14.46 2.78 4.18
CA PRO A 128 15.66 2.16 4.71
C PRO A 128 16.30 1.21 3.69
N LYS A 129 17.64 1.19 3.64
CA LYS A 129 18.41 0.22 2.85
C LYS A 129 18.35 -1.17 3.49
N ASN A 130 18.33 -2.21 2.66
CA ASN A 130 18.32 -3.62 3.08
C ASN A 130 17.12 -3.99 3.97
N TYR A 131 15.95 -3.41 3.71
CA TYR A 131 14.68 -3.89 4.26
C TYR A 131 13.79 -4.36 3.11
N ALA A 132 12.95 -5.35 3.37
CA ALA A 132 11.92 -5.77 2.45
C ALA A 132 10.76 -4.76 2.49
N HIS A 133 10.23 -4.40 1.33
CA HIS A 133 9.04 -3.55 1.28
C HIS A 133 7.79 -4.41 1.46
N ALA A 134 6.78 -3.89 2.17
CA ALA A 134 5.45 -4.45 2.12
C ALA A 134 4.35 -3.40 2.12
N HIS A 135 3.28 -3.73 1.40
CA HIS A 135 2.04 -2.97 1.35
C HIS A 135 0.87 -3.93 1.53
N PHE A 136 0.01 -3.71 2.53
CA PHE A 136 -1.12 -4.60 2.78
C PHE A 136 -2.39 -3.83 3.06
N ASN A 137 -3.52 -4.41 2.66
CA ASN A 137 -4.85 -3.86 2.93
C ASN A 137 -5.80 -4.96 3.35
N ILE A 138 -6.71 -4.62 4.25
CA ILE A 138 -7.74 -5.52 4.78
C ILE A 138 -9.08 -4.78 4.74
N ILE A 139 -10.11 -5.47 4.27
CA ILE A 139 -11.48 -4.96 4.26
C ILE A 139 -11.90 -4.55 5.67
N LYS A 140 -12.54 -3.39 5.81
CA LYS A 140 -12.86 -2.74 7.10
C LYS A 140 -13.43 -3.68 8.16
N LYS A 141 -14.42 -4.51 7.80
CA LYS A 141 -15.08 -5.47 8.73
C LYS A 141 -14.19 -6.61 9.25
N TYR A 142 -13.02 -6.83 8.64
CA TYR A 142 -12.06 -7.87 9.01
C TYR A 142 -10.81 -7.30 9.72
N ARG A 143 -10.73 -5.98 9.92
CA ARG A 143 -9.62 -5.34 10.65
C ARG A 143 -9.70 -5.65 12.14
N HIS A 144 -8.57 -5.54 12.85
CA HIS A 144 -8.45 -5.81 14.29
C HIS A 144 -8.84 -7.25 14.71
N LYS A 145 -8.73 -8.21 13.78
CA LYS A 145 -8.99 -9.64 14.03
C LYS A 145 -7.72 -10.51 13.94
N GLY A 146 -6.53 -9.92 13.98
CA GLY A 146 -5.24 -10.64 13.87
C GLY A 146 -4.69 -10.80 12.44
N ILE A 147 -5.53 -10.68 11.40
CA ILE A 147 -5.16 -10.90 9.99
C ILE A 147 -3.91 -10.11 9.56
N GLY A 148 -3.81 -8.82 9.91
CA GLY A 148 -2.65 -8.01 9.52
C GLY A 148 -1.35 -8.49 10.15
N THR A 149 -1.42 -8.87 11.44
CA THR A 149 -0.29 -9.46 12.16
C THR A 149 0.16 -10.76 11.49
N ASP A 150 -0.79 -11.61 11.11
CA ASP A 150 -0.47 -12.90 10.48
C ASP A 150 0.06 -12.73 9.05
N LEU A 151 -0.49 -11.80 8.26
CA LEU A 151 0.08 -11.45 6.96
C LEU A 151 1.55 -11.03 7.08
N ILE A 152 1.87 -10.13 8.02
CA ILE A 152 3.24 -9.66 8.24
C ILE A 152 4.12 -10.80 8.75
N LYS A 153 3.66 -11.60 9.73
CA LYS A 153 4.42 -12.75 10.25
C LYS A 153 4.70 -13.77 9.17
N THR A 154 3.70 -14.12 8.35
CA THR A 154 3.88 -15.05 7.22
C THR A 154 4.84 -14.48 6.19
N ALA A 155 4.75 -13.18 5.87
CA ALA A 155 5.69 -12.52 4.98
C ALA A 155 7.11 -12.66 5.54
N LEU A 156 7.37 -12.18 6.77
CA LEU A 156 8.67 -12.26 7.44
C LEU A 156 9.22 -13.70 7.50
N LYS A 157 8.37 -14.70 7.78
CA LYS A 157 8.74 -16.12 7.74
C LYS A 157 9.12 -16.58 6.34
N GLN A 158 8.43 -16.16 5.29
CA GLN A 158 8.86 -16.46 3.92
C GLN A 158 10.18 -15.77 3.57
N LEU A 159 10.44 -14.61 4.17
CA LEU A 159 11.70 -13.90 3.98
C LEU A 159 12.85 -14.57 4.74
N SER A 160 12.58 -15.32 5.82
CA SER A 160 13.62 -15.84 6.72
C SER A 160 14.72 -16.62 6.01
N ASN A 161 14.34 -17.41 5.01
CA ASN A 161 15.30 -18.20 4.21
C ASN A 161 16.12 -17.32 3.25
N LYS A 162 15.58 -16.18 2.84
CA LYS A 162 16.21 -15.19 1.95
C LYS A 162 16.99 -14.09 2.70
N ILE A 163 16.77 -13.93 4.01
CA ILE A 163 17.43 -12.93 4.87
C ILE A 163 18.96 -13.01 4.77
N LYS A 164 19.54 -14.22 4.87
CA LYS A 164 20.99 -14.41 4.84
C LYS A 164 21.60 -14.04 3.49
N LYS A 165 20.93 -14.43 2.38
CA LYS A 165 21.40 -14.16 1.02
C LYS A 165 21.38 -12.67 0.68
N TYR A 166 20.35 -11.94 1.11
CA TYR A 166 20.13 -10.54 0.73
C TYR A 166 20.40 -9.54 1.85
N LYS A 167 20.94 -9.99 3.00
CA LYS A 167 21.25 -9.18 4.20
C LYS A 167 20.06 -8.31 4.65
N ILE A 168 18.84 -8.86 4.55
CA ILE A 168 17.59 -8.15 4.87
C ILE A 168 17.45 -7.99 6.38
N LYS A 169 17.33 -6.76 6.86
CA LYS A 169 17.28 -6.41 8.29
C LYS A 169 15.87 -6.41 8.88
N GLY A 170 14.86 -6.29 8.03
CA GLY A 170 13.47 -6.15 8.46
C GLY A 170 12.53 -5.91 7.29
N LEU A 171 11.33 -5.47 7.63
CA LEU A 171 10.31 -5.03 6.70
C LEU A 171 10.01 -3.55 6.90
N TYR A 172 9.71 -2.83 5.83
CA TYR A 172 9.22 -1.46 5.87
C TYR A 172 7.98 -1.30 5.00
N GLY A 173 7.22 -0.24 5.26
CA GLY A 173 6.11 0.17 4.41
C GLY A 173 5.70 1.60 4.70
N GLU A 174 4.99 2.20 3.75
CA GLU A 174 4.48 3.56 3.87
C GLU A 174 3.03 3.55 4.35
N VAL A 175 2.73 4.37 5.36
CA VAL A 175 1.40 4.51 5.94
C VAL A 175 1.05 5.97 6.16
N PHE A 176 -0.25 6.28 6.16
CA PHE A 176 -0.72 7.58 6.58
C PHE A 176 -0.97 7.61 8.09
N SER A 177 -0.46 8.65 8.75
CA SER A 177 -0.73 8.99 10.14
C SER A 177 -1.60 10.23 10.24
N TYR A 178 -2.66 10.12 11.04
CA TYR A 178 -3.70 11.13 11.22
C TYR A 178 -4.55 10.78 12.44
N ALA A 179 -5.08 11.77 13.16
CA ALA A 179 -6.03 11.64 14.29
C ALA A 179 -5.97 10.30 15.08
N HIS A 180 -6.72 9.28 14.64
CA HIS A 180 -6.88 7.97 15.31
C HIS A 180 -5.82 6.91 14.95
N LYS A 181 -4.98 7.15 13.95
CA LYS A 181 -3.80 6.36 13.58
C LYS A 181 -2.56 7.24 13.71
N SER A 182 -2.24 7.64 14.95
CA SER A 182 -1.04 8.41 15.26
C SER A 182 0.23 7.56 15.13
N GLU A 183 1.40 8.17 15.29
CA GLU A 183 2.68 7.43 15.36
C GLU A 183 2.67 6.40 16.49
N ALA A 184 2.15 6.77 17.67
CA ALA A 184 1.98 5.89 18.81
C ALA A 184 1.13 4.64 18.51
N TYR A 185 0.17 4.72 17.57
CA TYR A 185 -0.61 3.55 17.13
C TYR A 185 0.30 2.51 16.46
N PHE A 186 1.23 2.95 15.60
CA PHE A 186 2.17 2.05 14.93
C PHE A 186 3.26 1.55 15.87
N GLU A 187 3.74 2.40 16.79
CA GLU A 187 4.72 2.02 17.81
C GLU A 187 4.19 0.94 18.75
N LYS A 188 2.95 1.07 19.22
CA LYS A 188 2.26 0.03 20.01
C LYS A 188 2.12 -1.30 19.25
N ALA A 189 2.06 -1.27 17.92
CA ALA A 189 2.06 -2.46 17.08
C ALA A 189 3.48 -3.05 16.81
N GLY A 190 4.51 -2.47 17.44
CA GLY A 190 5.90 -2.88 17.37
C GLY A 190 6.62 -2.41 16.12
N PHE A 191 6.18 -1.30 15.52
CA PHE A 191 6.91 -0.63 14.44
C PHE A 191 7.75 0.53 14.98
N LYS A 192 8.80 0.89 14.26
CA LYS A 192 9.57 2.13 14.47
C LYS A 192 9.32 3.10 13.33
N ILE A 193 9.17 4.38 13.63
CA ILE A 193 9.10 5.43 12.62
C ILE A 193 10.51 5.67 12.06
N TYR A 194 10.71 5.42 10.78
CA TYR A 194 12.01 5.61 10.12
C TYR A 194 12.14 7.00 9.49
N ASP A 195 11.07 7.47 8.85
CA ASP A 195 10.98 8.81 8.30
C ASP A 195 9.52 9.29 8.29
N LYS A 196 9.33 10.60 8.26
CA LYS A 196 8.02 11.24 8.34
C LYS A 196 7.99 12.50 7.50
N LYS A 197 6.92 12.65 6.71
CA LYS A 197 6.69 13.86 5.91
C LYS A 197 5.25 14.32 5.99
N LYS A 198 5.04 15.63 6.19
CA LYS A 198 3.70 16.21 6.16
C LYS A 198 3.17 16.15 4.72
N THR A 199 1.93 15.73 4.56
CA THR A 199 1.24 15.70 3.27
C THR A 199 0.08 16.68 3.24
N ASN A 200 -0.04 17.42 2.15
CA ASN A 200 -1.18 18.30 1.91
C ASN A 200 -2.26 17.63 1.05
N PHE A 201 -2.08 16.36 0.71
CA PHE A 201 -2.98 15.61 -0.17
C PHE A 201 -4.42 15.61 0.34
N LEU A 202 -4.59 15.51 1.65
CA LEU A 202 -5.89 15.27 2.30
C LEU A 202 -6.38 16.42 3.16
N LYS A 203 -5.74 17.59 3.06
CA LYS A 203 -6.02 18.76 3.91
C LYS A 203 -7.48 19.22 3.85
N ASP A 204 -8.14 19.03 2.70
CA ASP A 204 -9.52 19.50 2.48
C ASP A 204 -10.57 18.43 2.86
N LYS A 205 -10.13 17.26 3.32
CA LYS A 205 -11.01 16.15 3.70
C LYS A 205 -10.94 15.80 5.18
N ILE A 206 -9.89 16.23 5.88
CA ILE A 206 -9.59 15.82 7.25
C ILE A 206 -9.12 17.02 8.03
N LYS A 207 -9.69 17.21 9.22
CA LYS A 207 -9.22 18.23 10.16
C LYS A 207 -7.90 17.77 10.78
N GLY A 208 -6.92 18.67 10.81
CA GLY A 208 -5.60 18.42 11.40
C GLY A 208 -4.53 18.01 10.39
N ASN A 209 -3.32 17.78 10.91
CA ASN A 209 -2.18 17.41 10.08
C ASN A 209 -2.25 15.93 9.68
N VAL A 210 -1.93 15.65 8.42
CA VAL A 210 -1.73 14.28 7.91
C VAL A 210 -0.26 14.12 7.55
N TYR A 211 0.31 12.98 7.90
CA TYR A 211 1.69 12.63 7.61
C TYR A 211 1.76 11.32 6.84
N VAL A 212 2.68 11.22 5.89
CA VAL A 212 3.17 9.95 5.37
C VAL A 212 4.32 9.52 6.26
N LEU A 213 4.26 8.29 6.76
CA LEU A 213 5.31 7.68 7.57
C LEU A 213 5.93 6.54 6.79
N CYS A 214 7.26 6.44 6.81
CA CYS A 214 7.94 5.18 6.56
C CYS A 214 8.07 4.46 7.91
N ILE A 215 7.39 3.32 8.06
CA ILE A 215 7.47 2.50 9.27
C ILE A 215 8.32 1.26 9.02
N THR A 216 9.05 0.82 10.04
CA THR A 216 9.94 -0.34 9.96
C THR A 216 9.65 -1.33 11.08
N LYS A 217 9.85 -2.61 10.79
CA LYS A 217 9.81 -3.70 11.76
C LYS A 217 10.99 -4.62 11.54
N LYS A 218 11.84 -4.76 12.55
CA LYS A 218 12.99 -5.67 12.48
C LYS A 218 12.52 -7.12 12.52
N LEU A 219 13.33 -7.98 11.92
CA LEU A 219 13.13 -9.43 11.94
C LEU A 219 13.56 -10.06 13.27
N PHE A 220 14.53 -9.44 13.95
CA PHE A 220 15.11 -9.80 15.24
C PHE A 220 15.50 -8.52 16.00
#